data_AF-A0A259CTE9-F1
#
_entry.id   AF-A0A259CTE9-F1
#
_cell.length_a   1.000
_cell.length_b   1.000
_cell.length_c   1.000
_cell.angle_alpha   90.00
_cell.angle_beta   90.00
_cell.angle_gamma   90.00
#
_symmetry.space_group_name_H-M   'P 1'
#
loop_
_entity.id
_entity.type
_entity.pdbx_description
1 polymer ?
#
loop_
_entity_poly.entity_id
_entity_poly.type
_entity_poly.pdbx_seq_one_letter_code
_entity_poly.pdbx_strand_id
1 'polypeptide(L)'
;MTKIPELLAPAGSLSMLRTAFDFGADAIYAGQPRYSLRVRNNDFGKMETLKEGIDTAHALGKKFYLVSNLLPHGGKTRTYIKDMDPVVALKPDAMIMSDPGLIMMAREAWPDMPIHLSVQANTVNGASAKFWRSVGISRVILSRELSFDEIEEVRQDCPEMELEVFVHGALCIAYSGRCLLSGYMSHRDSNQGACTNACRWD
;
A
#
# COMPACT_ATOMS: atom_id res chain seq x y z
N MET A 1 -8.03 5.45 -28.32
CA MET A 1 -8.21 6.32 -27.13
C MET A 1 -7.05 6.06 -26.20
N THR A 2 -6.32 7.09 -25.79
CA THR A 2 -5.27 6.99 -24.77
C THR A 2 -5.95 6.67 -23.43
N LYS A 3 -5.55 5.56 -22.80
CA LYS A 3 -6.04 5.19 -21.47
C LYS A 3 -5.36 6.12 -20.46
N ILE A 4 -6.11 7.03 -19.86
CA ILE A 4 -5.59 7.91 -18.81
C ILE A 4 -5.25 7.03 -17.59
N PRO A 5 -4.03 7.12 -17.03
CA PRO A 5 -3.67 6.40 -15.82
C PRO A 5 -4.54 6.81 -14.62
N GLU A 6 -4.80 5.87 -13.71
CA GLU A 6 -5.46 6.15 -12.44
C GLU A 6 -4.57 7.02 -11.54
N LEU A 7 -5.10 8.14 -11.05
CA LEU A 7 -4.39 8.95 -10.05
C LEU A 7 -4.74 8.50 -8.63
N LEU A 8 -3.77 7.87 -7.95
CA LEU A 8 -3.89 7.40 -6.58
C LEU A 8 -3.23 8.37 -5.58
N ALA A 9 -3.96 8.80 -4.54
CA ALA A 9 -3.46 9.73 -3.52
C ALA A 9 -3.52 9.17 -2.08
N PRO A 10 -2.53 9.47 -1.21
CA PRO A 10 -2.63 9.16 0.22
C PRO A 10 -3.66 10.04 0.93
N ALA A 11 -4.42 9.48 1.87
CA ALA A 11 -5.24 10.25 2.80
C ALA A 11 -4.97 9.83 4.26
N GLY A 12 -4.78 10.83 5.14
CA GLY A 12 -4.66 10.64 6.59
C GLY A 12 -5.94 10.99 7.36
N SER A 13 -6.84 11.75 6.75
CA SER A 13 -8.11 12.19 7.31
C SER A 13 -9.18 12.29 6.24
N LEU A 14 -10.45 12.45 6.65
CA LEU A 14 -11.57 12.70 5.72
C LEU A 14 -11.41 14.01 4.95
N SER A 15 -10.83 15.05 5.56
CA SER A 15 -10.56 16.31 4.87
C SER A 15 -9.53 16.14 3.76
N MET A 16 -8.45 15.38 4.01
CA MET A 16 -7.47 15.05 2.97
C MET A 16 -8.07 14.22 1.85
N LEU A 17 -8.92 13.25 2.18
CA LEU A 17 -9.62 12.41 1.20
C LEU A 17 -10.51 13.26 0.28
N ARG A 18 -11.35 14.14 0.85
CA ARG A 18 -12.22 15.04 0.07
C ARG A 18 -11.40 15.96 -0.81
N THR A 19 -10.35 16.57 -0.26
CA THR A 19 -9.42 17.42 -1.02
C THR A 19 -8.78 16.65 -2.18
N ALA A 20 -8.31 15.42 -1.97
CA ALA A 20 -7.71 14.63 -3.04
C ALA A 20 -8.70 14.40 -4.20
N PHE A 21 -9.96 14.11 -3.89
CA PHE A 21 -11.00 13.93 -4.91
C PHE A 21 -11.38 15.23 -5.60
N ASP A 22 -11.52 16.34 -4.88
CA ASP A 22 -11.80 17.68 -5.45
C ASP A 22 -10.72 18.11 -6.46
N PHE A 23 -9.47 17.67 -6.25
CA PHE A 23 -8.33 17.95 -7.11
C PHE A 23 -8.03 16.82 -8.12
N GLY A 24 -8.96 15.87 -8.31
CA GLY A 24 -8.95 14.95 -9.44
C GLY A 24 -8.33 13.57 -9.19
N ALA A 25 -8.07 13.17 -7.95
CA ALA A 25 -7.69 11.78 -7.66
C ALA A 25 -8.82 10.82 -8.08
N ASP A 26 -8.45 9.65 -8.59
CA ASP A 26 -9.37 8.56 -8.96
C ASP A 26 -9.54 7.56 -7.84
N ALA A 27 -8.49 7.42 -7.03
CA ALA A 27 -8.45 6.52 -5.91
C ALA A 27 -7.72 7.18 -4.75
N ILE A 28 -8.03 6.73 -3.54
CA ILE A 28 -7.21 7.04 -2.36
C ILE A 28 -6.70 5.76 -1.73
N TYR A 29 -5.60 5.86 -1.00
CA TYR A 29 -5.21 4.84 -0.04
C TYR A 29 -5.11 5.38 1.37
N ALA A 30 -5.65 4.60 2.31
CA ALA A 30 -5.58 4.81 3.74
C ALA A 30 -5.73 3.46 4.44
N GLY A 31 -5.48 3.38 5.74
CA GLY A 31 -5.67 2.11 6.43
C GLY A 31 -5.41 2.19 7.92
N GLN A 32 -5.61 1.07 8.60
CA GLN A 32 -5.49 1.03 10.05
C GLN A 32 -4.03 1.15 10.51
N PRO A 33 -3.71 2.03 11.48
CA PRO A 33 -2.35 2.22 11.99
C PRO A 33 -1.66 0.93 12.46
N ARG A 34 -2.41 -0.04 13.01
CA ARG A 34 -1.85 -1.30 13.53
C ARG A 34 -1.09 -2.12 12.47
N TYR A 35 -1.57 -2.08 11.23
CA TYR A 35 -1.09 -2.88 10.10
C TYR A 35 -0.55 -2.06 8.93
N SER A 36 -0.47 -0.75 9.09
CA SER A 36 0.01 0.17 8.06
C SER A 36 1.33 0.82 8.48
N LEU A 37 2.19 1.08 7.50
CA LEU A 37 3.38 1.90 7.72
C LEU A 37 3.05 3.40 7.91
N ARG A 38 1.78 3.80 7.69
CA ARG A 38 1.29 5.17 7.92
C ARG A 38 0.60 5.29 9.28
N VAL A 39 1.41 5.28 10.34
CA VAL A 39 0.94 5.37 11.73
C VAL A 39 0.69 6.82 12.16
N ARG A 40 1.49 7.76 11.66
CA ARG A 40 1.39 9.18 12.05
C ARG A 40 0.27 9.88 11.28
N ASN A 41 -0.46 10.78 11.95
CA ASN A 41 -1.52 11.62 11.37
C ASN A 41 -2.55 10.80 10.58
N ASN A 42 -3.15 9.79 11.24
CA ASN A 42 -4.06 8.84 10.61
C ASN A 42 -5.34 8.68 11.44
N ASP A 43 -6.39 9.38 11.03
CA ASP A 43 -7.72 9.33 11.65
C ASP A 43 -8.50 8.06 11.29
N PHE A 44 -8.08 7.34 10.25
CA PHE A 44 -8.68 6.09 9.77
C PHE A 44 -8.38 4.87 10.67
N GLY A 45 -7.73 5.10 11.82
CA GLY A 45 -7.68 4.10 12.89
C GLY A 45 -9.03 3.87 13.58
N LYS A 46 -9.97 4.81 13.46
CA LYS A 46 -11.35 4.66 13.93
C LYS A 46 -12.20 4.02 12.84
N MET A 47 -12.97 3.00 13.19
CA MET A 47 -13.76 2.23 12.23
C MET A 47 -14.83 3.10 11.56
N GLU A 48 -15.40 4.04 12.31
CA GLU A 48 -16.43 4.96 11.83
C GLU A 48 -15.87 5.91 10.76
N THR A 49 -14.69 6.48 11.02
CA THR A 49 -13.99 7.33 10.05
C THR A 49 -13.61 6.55 8.79
N LEU A 50 -13.14 5.32 8.94
CA LEU A 50 -12.82 4.45 7.81
C LEU A 50 -14.05 4.14 6.95
N LYS A 51 -15.15 3.78 7.60
CA LYS A 51 -16.43 3.56 6.91
C LYS A 51 -16.86 4.80 6.15
N GLU A 52 -16.86 5.98 6.79
CA GLU A 52 -17.23 7.23 6.12
C GLU A 52 -16.33 7.52 4.92
N GLY A 53 -15.03 7.24 5.03
CA GLY A 53 -14.08 7.42 3.93
C GLY A 53 -14.38 6.51 2.72
N ILE A 54 -14.66 5.22 2.99
CA ILE A 54 -15.03 4.25 1.94
C ILE A 54 -16.36 4.66 1.30
N ASP A 55 -17.39 4.93 2.10
CA ASP A 55 -18.71 5.35 1.61
C ASP A 55 -18.60 6.62 0.75
N THR A 56 -17.77 7.60 1.18
CA THR A 56 -17.54 8.85 0.43
C THR A 56 -16.89 8.57 -0.93
N ALA A 57 -15.87 7.72 -0.98
CA ALA A 57 -15.23 7.35 -2.24
C ALA A 57 -16.23 6.69 -3.19
N HIS A 58 -16.99 5.71 -2.70
CA HIS A 58 -17.99 4.99 -3.50
C HIS A 58 -19.12 5.89 -3.98
N ALA A 59 -19.60 6.82 -3.14
CA ALA A 59 -20.63 7.79 -3.52
C ALA A 59 -20.18 8.71 -4.67
N LEU A 60 -18.88 8.96 -4.79
CA LEU A 60 -18.27 9.75 -5.87
C LEU A 60 -17.86 8.88 -7.09
N GLY A 61 -18.12 7.57 -7.06
CA GLY A 61 -17.66 6.62 -8.08
C GLY A 61 -16.13 6.42 -8.09
N LYS A 62 -15.47 6.77 -6.99
CA LYS A 62 -14.02 6.70 -6.78
C LYS A 62 -13.65 5.47 -5.95
N LYS A 63 -12.35 5.16 -5.88
CA LYS A 63 -11.83 3.94 -5.25
C LYS A 63 -11.18 4.19 -3.91
N PHE A 64 -11.32 3.23 -2.99
CA PHE A 64 -10.66 3.23 -1.68
C PHE A 64 -9.80 1.99 -1.52
N TYR A 65 -8.49 2.17 -1.40
CA TYR A 65 -7.54 1.08 -1.17
C TYR A 65 -7.08 1.04 0.29
N LEU A 66 -7.29 -0.12 0.92
CA LEU A 66 -6.92 -0.34 2.31
C LEU A 66 -5.45 -0.72 2.44
N VAL A 67 -4.67 0.07 3.16
CA VAL A 67 -3.26 -0.22 3.40
C VAL A 67 -3.08 -1.21 4.55
N SER A 68 -2.45 -2.35 4.27
CA SER A 68 -2.02 -3.37 5.22
C SER A 68 -0.61 -3.88 4.87
N ASN A 69 0.34 -2.94 4.84
CA ASN A 69 1.62 -3.09 4.16
C ASN A 69 2.83 -3.24 5.09
N LEU A 70 2.60 -3.54 6.37
CA LEU A 70 3.69 -3.85 7.31
C LEU A 70 4.34 -5.21 7.02
N LEU A 71 5.54 -5.41 7.57
CA LEU A 71 6.16 -6.74 7.73
C LEU A 71 6.05 -7.14 9.21
N PRO A 72 5.05 -7.93 9.63
CA PRO A 72 4.78 -8.18 11.04
C PRO A 72 5.74 -9.19 11.67
N HIS A 73 6.01 -9.03 12.96
CA HIS A 73 6.48 -10.15 13.79
C HIS A 73 5.31 -11.04 14.23
N GLY A 74 5.59 -12.30 14.59
CA GLY A 74 4.60 -13.38 14.74
C GLY A 74 3.44 -13.13 15.71
N GLY A 75 3.52 -12.18 16.63
CA GLY A 75 2.37 -11.80 17.46
C GLY A 75 1.22 -11.19 16.65
N LYS A 76 1.53 -10.38 15.63
CA LYS A 76 0.54 -9.70 14.78
C LYS A 76 -0.10 -10.65 13.76
N THR A 77 0.63 -11.65 13.27
CA THR A 77 0.09 -12.62 12.32
C THR A 77 -1.04 -13.44 12.95
N ARG A 78 -0.94 -13.78 14.24
CA ARG A 78 -1.98 -14.55 14.97
C ARG A 78 -3.32 -13.84 15.11
N THR A 79 -3.34 -12.50 15.18
CA THR A 79 -4.59 -11.74 15.32
C THR A 79 -5.04 -11.10 14.02
N TYR A 80 -4.27 -11.25 12.93
CA TYR A 80 -4.47 -10.49 11.69
C TYR A 80 -5.87 -10.64 11.11
N ILE A 81 -6.32 -11.88 10.85
CA ILE A 81 -7.64 -12.13 10.26
C ILE A 81 -8.74 -11.58 11.16
N LYS A 82 -8.69 -11.90 12.46
CA LYS A 82 -9.69 -11.41 13.43
C LYS A 82 -9.78 -9.87 13.45
N ASP A 83 -8.63 -9.19 13.43
CA ASP A 83 -8.58 -7.73 13.52
C ASP A 83 -9.05 -7.06 12.22
N MET A 84 -8.78 -7.69 11.07
CA MET A 84 -9.05 -7.15 9.73
C MET A 84 -10.41 -7.55 9.17
N ASP A 85 -11.05 -8.60 9.67
CA ASP A 85 -12.38 -9.04 9.24
C ASP A 85 -13.44 -7.93 9.26
N PRO A 86 -13.63 -7.15 10.36
CA PRO A 86 -14.58 -6.03 10.34
C PRO A 86 -14.17 -4.90 9.38
N VAL A 87 -12.89 -4.81 9.03
CA VAL A 87 -12.34 -3.78 8.13
C VAL A 87 -12.65 -4.14 6.68
N VAL A 88 -12.41 -5.41 6.32
CA VAL A 88 -12.72 -5.95 4.99
C VAL A 88 -14.22 -6.01 4.76
N ALA A 89 -15.03 -6.21 5.81
CA ALA A 89 -16.48 -6.12 5.74
C ALA A 89 -17.00 -4.74 5.31
N LEU A 90 -16.20 -3.67 5.45
CA LEU A 90 -16.50 -2.34 4.91
C LEU A 90 -16.32 -2.25 3.38
N LYS A 91 -15.82 -3.32 2.74
CA LYS A 91 -15.65 -3.46 1.28
C LYS A 91 -14.74 -2.40 0.65
N PRO A 92 -13.48 -2.25 1.10
CA PRO A 92 -12.51 -1.50 0.30
C PRO A 92 -12.35 -2.15 -1.09
N ASP A 93 -11.92 -1.38 -2.08
CA ASP A 93 -11.78 -1.85 -3.46
C ASP A 93 -10.56 -2.76 -3.67
N ALA A 94 -9.54 -2.62 -2.82
CA ALA A 94 -8.35 -3.47 -2.80
C ALA A 94 -7.60 -3.33 -1.46
N MET A 95 -6.71 -4.28 -1.17
CA MET A 95 -5.73 -4.19 -0.10
C MET A 95 -4.31 -3.98 -0.65
N ILE A 96 -3.57 -3.02 -0.09
CA ILE A 96 -2.15 -2.81 -0.40
C ILE A 96 -1.29 -3.54 0.64
N MET A 97 -0.60 -4.61 0.24
CA MET A 97 0.09 -5.54 1.14
C MET A 97 1.55 -5.80 0.74
N SER A 98 2.38 -6.23 1.71
CA SER A 98 3.82 -6.45 1.47
C SER A 98 4.31 -7.83 1.89
N ASP A 99 3.80 -8.35 3.00
CA ASP A 99 4.28 -9.60 3.60
C ASP A 99 3.68 -10.83 2.89
N PRO A 100 4.49 -11.76 2.36
CA PRO A 100 3.99 -12.94 1.67
C PRO A 100 3.07 -13.82 2.55
N GLY A 101 3.37 -13.92 3.85
CA GLY A 101 2.59 -14.72 4.78
C GLY A 101 1.20 -14.11 5.02
N LEU A 102 1.13 -12.80 5.26
CA LEU A 102 -0.14 -12.09 5.36
C LEU A 102 -0.92 -12.12 4.05
N ILE A 103 -0.25 -12.00 2.90
CA ILE A 103 -0.90 -12.10 1.58
C ILE A 103 -1.56 -13.48 1.43
N MET A 104 -0.84 -14.56 1.74
CA MET A 104 -1.39 -15.92 1.71
C MET A 104 -2.63 -16.03 2.60
N MET A 105 -2.53 -15.59 3.87
CA MET A 105 -3.65 -15.60 4.81
C MET A 105 -4.85 -14.77 4.33
N ALA A 106 -4.61 -13.59 3.76
CA ALA A 106 -5.66 -12.72 3.25
C ALA A 106 -6.38 -13.33 2.04
N ARG A 107 -5.65 -13.99 1.13
CA ARG A 107 -6.25 -14.70 -0.01
C ARG A 107 -7.07 -15.91 0.40
N GLU A 108 -6.67 -16.60 1.46
CA GLU A 108 -7.45 -17.70 2.03
C GLU A 108 -8.74 -17.21 2.71
N ALA A 109 -8.66 -16.11 3.46
CA ALA A 109 -9.80 -15.57 4.21
C ALA A 109 -10.78 -14.77 3.33
N TRP A 110 -10.27 -14.02 2.35
CA TRP A 110 -11.04 -13.10 1.50
C TRP A 110 -10.63 -13.28 0.03
N PRO A 111 -11.00 -14.40 -0.61
CA PRO A 111 -10.54 -14.76 -1.96
C PRO A 111 -10.93 -13.75 -3.05
N ASP A 112 -12.02 -13.01 -2.84
CA ASP A 112 -12.52 -12.00 -3.79
C ASP A 112 -11.91 -10.61 -3.58
N MET A 113 -11.11 -10.40 -2.53
CA MET A 113 -10.48 -9.10 -2.25
C MET A 113 -9.24 -8.91 -3.14
N PRO A 114 -9.21 -7.91 -4.03
CA PRO A 114 -8.02 -7.63 -4.83
C PRO A 114 -6.84 -7.22 -3.94
N ILE A 115 -5.64 -7.73 -4.25
CA ILE A 115 -4.42 -7.40 -3.52
C ILE A 115 -3.44 -6.71 -4.45
N HIS A 116 -3.07 -5.49 -4.08
CA HIS A 116 -2.02 -4.70 -4.68
C HIS A 116 -0.74 -4.90 -3.87
N LEU A 117 0.36 -5.20 -4.55
CA LEU A 117 1.65 -5.38 -3.90
C LEU A 117 2.28 -4.02 -3.63
N SER A 118 2.51 -3.73 -2.35
CA SER A 118 3.20 -2.57 -1.84
C SER A 118 4.64 -2.49 -2.33
N VAL A 119 5.12 -1.27 -2.56
CA VAL A 119 6.53 -0.96 -2.85
C VAL A 119 7.51 -1.49 -1.79
N GLN A 120 7.05 -1.80 -0.58
CA GLN A 120 7.84 -2.48 0.44
C GLN A 120 8.35 -3.87 0.02
N ALA A 121 7.67 -4.54 -0.91
CA ALA A 121 8.13 -5.81 -1.48
C ALA A 121 9.31 -5.63 -2.46
N ASN A 122 9.66 -4.39 -2.82
CA ASN A 122 10.79 -4.02 -3.65
C ASN A 122 10.85 -4.77 -5.01
N THR A 123 9.78 -4.65 -5.79
CA THR A 123 9.74 -5.27 -7.12
C THR A 123 10.42 -4.35 -8.14
N VAL A 124 11.55 -4.82 -8.69
CA VAL A 124 12.42 -4.07 -9.60
C VAL A 124 12.57 -4.69 -10.99
N ASN A 125 11.99 -5.87 -11.24
CA ASN A 125 12.16 -6.59 -12.51
C ASN A 125 10.90 -7.39 -12.89
N GLY A 126 10.80 -7.74 -14.17
CA GLY A 126 9.66 -8.47 -14.72
C GLY A 126 9.50 -9.89 -14.19
N ALA A 127 10.60 -10.57 -13.83
CA ALA A 127 10.54 -11.92 -13.25
C ALA A 127 9.87 -11.92 -11.87
N SER A 128 10.18 -10.93 -11.03
CA SER A 128 9.50 -10.72 -9.74
C SER A 128 8.03 -10.34 -9.94
N ALA A 129 7.70 -9.48 -10.91
CA ALA A 129 6.31 -9.16 -11.24
C ALA A 129 5.51 -10.41 -11.66
N LYS A 130 6.10 -11.29 -12.49
CA LYS A 130 5.52 -12.59 -12.87
C LYS A 130 5.28 -13.50 -11.68
N PHE A 131 6.25 -13.58 -10.77
CA PHE A 131 6.10 -14.35 -9.53
C PHE A 131 4.90 -13.85 -8.73
N TRP A 132 4.81 -12.54 -8.49
CA TRP A 132 3.70 -11.95 -7.74
C TRP A 132 2.35 -12.17 -8.43
N ARG A 133 2.30 -12.08 -9.76
CA ARG A 133 1.12 -12.44 -10.55
C ARG A 133 0.69 -13.89 -10.32
N SER A 134 1.65 -14.82 -10.32
CA SER A 134 1.38 -16.25 -10.15
C SER A 134 0.77 -16.58 -8.78
N VAL A 135 1.05 -15.73 -7.77
CA VAL A 135 0.45 -15.81 -6.43
C VAL A 135 -0.75 -14.88 -6.26
N GLY A 136 -1.41 -14.48 -7.36
CA GLY A 136 -2.72 -13.83 -7.35
C GLY A 136 -2.73 -12.34 -7.04
N ILE A 137 -1.58 -11.66 -7.10
CA ILE A 137 -1.51 -10.20 -7.03
C ILE A 137 -2.09 -9.60 -8.32
N SER A 138 -2.97 -8.60 -8.18
CA SER A 138 -3.62 -7.93 -9.32
C SER A 138 -2.82 -6.73 -9.83
N ARG A 139 -2.09 -6.05 -8.95
CA ARG A 139 -1.30 -4.84 -9.25
C ARG A 139 0.01 -4.84 -8.48
N VAL A 140 1.10 -4.43 -9.11
CA VAL A 140 2.40 -4.23 -8.46
C VAL A 140 2.75 -2.75 -8.43
N ILE A 141 2.98 -2.24 -7.23
CA ILE A 141 3.56 -0.92 -7.01
C ILE A 141 5.07 -1.06 -7.11
N LEU A 142 5.65 -0.54 -8.18
CA LEU A 142 7.05 -0.70 -8.51
C LEU A 142 7.96 0.11 -7.58
N SER A 143 9.22 -0.32 -7.52
CA SER A 143 10.22 0.41 -6.74
C SER A 143 10.48 1.81 -7.29
N ARG A 144 10.83 2.73 -6.38
CA ARG A 144 10.90 4.17 -6.69
C ARG A 144 12.22 4.58 -7.34
N GLU A 145 13.19 3.67 -7.33
CA GLU A 145 14.52 3.83 -7.92
C GLU A 145 14.59 3.45 -9.41
N LEU A 146 13.54 2.84 -9.95
CA LEU A 146 13.52 2.45 -11.37
C LEU A 146 13.44 3.67 -12.27
N SER A 147 14.27 3.67 -13.30
CA SER A 147 14.17 4.58 -14.44
C SER A 147 12.95 4.25 -15.31
N PHE A 148 12.58 5.17 -16.20
CA PHE A 148 11.51 4.91 -17.17
C PHE A 148 11.81 3.72 -18.08
N ASP A 149 13.08 3.56 -18.50
CA ASP A 149 13.51 2.45 -19.35
C ASP A 149 13.33 1.10 -18.61
N GLU A 150 13.74 1.02 -17.34
CA GLU A 150 13.54 -0.20 -16.52
C GLU A 150 12.05 -0.47 -16.26
N ILE A 151 11.22 0.55 -16.07
CA ILE A 151 9.77 0.40 -15.94
C ILE A 151 9.17 -0.17 -17.23
N GLU A 152 9.64 0.30 -18.40
CA GLU A 152 9.23 -0.24 -19.69
C GLU A 152 9.63 -1.71 -19.84
N GLU A 153 10.84 -2.09 -19.46
CA GLU A 153 11.29 -3.49 -19.45
C GLU A 153 10.38 -4.38 -18.59
N VAL A 154 10.07 -3.96 -17.36
CA VAL A 154 9.13 -4.69 -16.48
C VAL A 154 7.77 -4.87 -17.15
N ARG A 155 7.28 -3.82 -17.82
CA ARG A 155 5.99 -3.83 -18.53
C ARG A 155 5.99 -4.82 -19.70
N GLN A 156 7.07 -4.85 -20.49
CA GLN A 156 7.19 -5.78 -21.61
C GLN A 156 7.35 -7.22 -21.15
N ASP A 157 8.06 -7.43 -20.04
CA ASP A 157 8.22 -8.76 -19.47
C ASP A 157 6.91 -9.33 -18.95
N CYS A 158 6.07 -8.53 -18.27
CA CYS A 158 4.79 -8.97 -17.70
C CYS A 158 3.61 -8.09 -18.14
N PRO A 159 3.17 -8.19 -19.42
CA PRO A 159 2.16 -7.30 -19.99
C PRO A 159 0.75 -7.48 -19.39
N GLU A 160 0.50 -8.55 -18.66
CA GLU A 160 -0.79 -8.77 -17.98
C GLU A 160 -0.82 -8.20 -16.56
N MET A 161 0.33 -7.83 -15.98
CA MET A 161 0.38 -7.21 -14.66
C MET A 161 0.01 -5.72 -14.76
N GLU A 162 -0.87 -5.26 -13.86
CA GLU A 162 -1.08 -3.84 -13.67
C GLU A 162 0.09 -3.25 -12.87
N LEU A 163 0.67 -2.17 -13.38
CA LEU A 163 1.83 -1.52 -12.76
C LEU A 163 1.42 -0.15 -12.23
N GLU A 164 1.84 0.14 -11.01
CA GLU A 164 1.70 1.46 -10.39
C GLU A 164 3.09 2.03 -10.11
N VAL A 165 3.26 3.31 -10.41
CA VAL A 165 4.54 4.01 -10.29
C VAL A 165 4.36 5.28 -9.45
N PHE A 166 5.36 5.60 -8.63
CA PHE A 166 5.35 6.85 -7.87
C PHE A 166 5.78 8.01 -8.76
N VAL A 167 4.94 9.03 -8.87
CA VAL A 167 5.27 10.30 -9.55
C VAL A 167 5.79 11.37 -8.58
N HIS A 168 5.45 11.25 -7.30
CA HIS A 168 5.87 12.17 -6.25
C HIS A 168 5.95 11.44 -4.91
N GLY A 169 6.93 11.81 -4.09
CA GLY A 169 7.07 11.31 -2.74
C GLY A 169 8.53 11.22 -2.33
N ALA A 170 8.73 10.87 -1.07
CA ALA A 170 10.06 10.88 -0.51
C ALA A 170 10.79 9.54 -0.76
N LEU A 171 11.96 9.58 -1.41
CA LEU A 171 12.82 8.42 -1.64
C LEU A 171 13.43 7.93 -0.31
N CYS A 172 13.72 6.63 -0.24
CA CYS A 172 14.36 6.02 0.92
C CYS A 172 15.75 5.50 0.50
N ILE A 173 16.78 5.70 1.34
CA ILE A 173 18.14 5.16 1.13
C ILE A 173 18.20 3.63 1.35
N ALA A 174 17.11 2.98 1.76
CA ALA A 174 17.05 1.54 1.90
C ALA A 174 16.31 0.90 0.72
N TYR A 175 17.04 0.18 -0.13
CA TYR A 175 16.52 -0.70 -1.19
C TYR A 175 15.39 -1.63 -0.67
N SER A 176 15.33 -1.93 0.63
CA SER A 176 14.36 -2.87 1.20
C SER A 176 13.33 -2.26 2.16
N GLY A 177 13.26 -0.94 2.34
CA GLY A 177 12.50 -0.33 3.44
C GLY A 177 13.05 -0.65 4.84
N ARG A 178 14.09 -1.49 4.94
CA ARG A 178 14.79 -1.88 6.16
C ARG A 178 15.82 -0.82 6.49
N CYS A 179 15.35 0.25 7.12
CA CYS A 179 16.22 1.32 7.57
C CYS A 179 16.90 0.90 8.89
N LEU A 180 18.06 0.24 8.78
CA LEU A 180 18.92 -0.06 9.94
C LEU A 180 19.20 1.23 10.74
N LEU A 181 19.37 2.35 10.05
CA LEU A 181 19.63 3.65 10.65
C LEU A 181 18.50 4.07 11.63
N SER A 182 17.23 3.97 11.24
CA SER A 182 16.09 4.29 12.11
C SER A 182 15.99 3.32 13.30
N GLY A 183 16.11 2.02 13.04
CA GLY A 183 16.03 1.00 14.10
C GLY A 183 17.17 1.11 15.11
N TYR A 184 18.40 1.30 14.63
CA TYR A 184 19.61 1.37 15.44
C TYR A 184 19.73 2.69 16.20
N MET A 185 19.54 3.84 15.52
CA MET A 185 19.76 5.16 16.15
C MET A 185 18.62 5.59 17.06
N SER A 186 17.38 5.19 16.76
CA SER A 186 16.20 5.70 17.47
C SER A 186 15.39 4.64 18.21
N HIS A 187 15.83 3.38 18.18
CA HIS A 187 15.13 2.23 18.78
C HIS A 187 13.66 2.10 18.32
N ARG A 188 13.36 2.60 17.10
CA ARG A 188 12.04 2.57 16.49
C ARG A 188 12.09 1.80 15.19
N ASP A 189 11.26 0.76 15.11
CA ASP A 189 11.20 -0.13 13.94
C ASP A 189 10.54 0.56 12.73
N SER A 190 11.33 0.78 11.69
CA SER A 190 10.85 1.40 10.45
C SER A 190 9.84 0.52 9.70
N ASN A 191 9.91 -0.80 9.85
CA ASN A 191 9.03 -1.76 9.16
C ASN A 191 7.67 -1.93 9.85
N GLN A 192 7.42 -1.16 10.91
CA GLN A 192 6.13 -1.08 11.60
C GLN A 192 5.58 0.36 11.66
N GLY A 193 6.02 1.21 10.72
CA GLY A 193 5.50 2.57 10.56
C GLY A 193 6.03 3.57 11.60
N ALA A 194 7.07 3.21 12.35
CA ALA A 194 7.68 4.07 13.36
C ALA A 194 8.95 4.79 12.86
N CYS A 195 9.21 4.80 11.54
CA CYS A 195 10.35 5.47 10.93
C CYS A 195 10.50 6.93 11.41
N THR A 196 11.73 7.32 11.75
CA THR A 196 12.07 8.68 12.21
C THR A 196 12.62 9.58 11.13
N ASN A 197 12.83 9.06 9.91
CA ASN A 197 13.46 9.77 8.80
C ASN A 197 14.90 10.26 9.11
N ALA A 198 15.67 9.50 9.92
CA ALA A 198 17.03 9.86 10.31
C ALA A 198 17.99 10.09 9.12
N CYS A 199 17.73 9.50 7.96
CA CYS A 199 18.51 9.70 6.73
C CYS A 199 18.15 10.99 5.96
N ARG A 200 17.22 11.79 6.46
CA ARG A 200 16.74 13.04 5.85
C ARG A 200 17.06 14.25 6.73
N TRP A 201 18.06 14.09 7.59
CA TRP A 201 18.52 15.15 8.47
C TRP A 201 19.42 16.09 7.67
N ASP A 202 19.04 17.38 7.61
CA ASP A 202 19.96 18.49 7.37
C ASP A 202 20.60 18.90 8.70
#